data_AF-A0A7J3CV27-F1
#
_entry.id   AF-A0A7J3CV27-F1
#
_cell.length_a   1.000
_cell.length_b   1.000
_cell.length_c   1.000
_cell.angle_alpha   90.00
_cell.angle_beta   90.00
_cell.angle_gamma   90.00
#
_symmetry.space_group_name_H-M   'P 1'
#
loop_
_entity.id
_entity.type
_entity.pdbx_description
1 polymer ?
#
loop_
_entity_poly.entity_id
_entity_poly.type
_entity_poly.pdbx_seq_one_letter_code
_entity_poly.pdbx_strand_id
1 'polypeptide(L)'
;MKKEKKAISAIVATVLLILITVAAVGLIWLGVVPWIQNIMNRGKAEQVCITATANLEINTERNLTYFYDSSKEVGVTVKRGGEEFDAAGIQIIIFGDGGSKTYTIEEGKSLQKVKVYGLAYGGNLSIPKANEEKTYMINITGDITLPTEVSIAPVVSVDSTKFTCEISDKATLTKG
;
A
#
# COMPACT_ATOMS: atom_id res chain seq x y z
N MET A 1 -57.56 22.83 52.34
CA MET A 1 -57.52 22.42 50.92
C MET A 1 -56.26 21.60 50.69
N LYS A 2 -56.36 20.27 50.51
CA LYS A 2 -55.22 19.40 50.23
C LYS A 2 -54.93 19.42 48.72
N LYS A 3 -53.79 19.98 48.32
CA LYS A 3 -53.28 19.93 46.94
C LYS A 3 -52.78 18.51 46.66
N GLU A 4 -53.52 17.74 45.87
CA GLU A 4 -53.01 16.48 45.32
C GLU A 4 -51.91 16.80 44.30
N LYS A 5 -50.66 16.44 44.64
CA LYS A 5 -49.53 16.55 43.71
C LYS A 5 -49.59 15.38 42.75
N LYS A 6 -50.00 15.66 41.51
CA LYS A 6 -50.15 14.69 40.42
C LYS A 6 -48.88 13.84 40.25
N ALA A 7 -49.04 12.52 40.26
CA ALA A 7 -48.01 11.50 40.03
C ALA A 7 -47.49 11.42 38.56
N ILE A 8 -47.62 12.50 37.78
CA ILE A 8 -47.23 12.56 36.36
C ILE A 8 -45.69 12.51 36.20
N SER A 9 -44.94 12.93 37.22
CA SER A 9 -43.48 13.05 37.18
C SER A 9 -42.74 11.71 36.93
N ALA A 10 -43.29 10.59 37.42
CA ALA A 10 -42.62 9.30 37.33
C ALA A 10 -42.62 8.73 35.90
N ILE A 11 -43.74 8.87 35.19
CA ILE A 11 -43.87 8.36 33.80
C ILE A 11 -42.98 9.18 32.86
N VAL A 12 -42.98 10.51 33.01
CA VAL A 12 -42.13 11.37 32.16
C VAL A 12 -40.65 11.09 32.40
N ALA A 13 -40.24 10.88 33.66
CA ALA A 13 -38.86 10.53 34.00
C ALA A 13 -38.42 9.20 33.38
N THR A 14 -39.27 8.17 33.42
CA THR A 14 -38.94 6.86 32.83
C THR A 14 -38.83 6.92 31.31
N VAL A 15 -39.71 7.65 30.63
CA VAL A 15 -39.64 7.84 29.17
C VAL A 15 -38.38 8.60 28.76
N LEU A 16 -38.03 9.67 29.48
CA LEU A 16 -36.80 10.43 29.23
C LEU A 16 -35.55 9.56 29.41
N LEU A 17 -35.54 8.72 30.45
CA LEU A 17 -34.43 7.81 30.71
C LEU A 17 -34.25 6.81 29.55
N ILE A 18 -35.34 6.22 29.05
CA ILE A 18 -35.30 5.29 27.92
C ILE A 18 -34.79 5.98 26.64
N LEU A 19 -35.21 7.21 26.36
CA LEU A 19 -34.73 7.94 25.19
C LEU A 19 -33.23 8.22 25.26
N ILE A 20 -32.72 8.58 26.44
CA ILE A 20 -31.29 8.83 26.64
C ILE A 20 -30.48 7.54 26.47
N THR A 21 -30.93 6.40 26.98
CA THR A 21 -30.21 5.14 26.84
C THR A 21 -30.17 4.66 25.39
N VAL A 22 -31.28 4.76 24.65
CA VAL A 22 -31.30 4.43 23.21
C VAL A 22 -30.38 5.35 22.41
N ALA A 23 -30.40 6.66 22.69
CA ALA A 23 -29.48 7.61 22.06
C ALA A 23 -28.01 7.28 22.37
N ALA A 24 -27.69 6.96 23.62
CA ALA A 24 -26.34 6.59 24.03
C ALA A 24 -25.84 5.32 23.31
N VAL A 25 -26.67 4.28 23.21
CA VAL A 25 -26.35 3.05 22.47
C VAL A 25 -26.12 3.36 20.98
N GLY A 26 -26.95 4.22 20.39
CA GLY A 26 -26.79 4.65 18.99
C GLY A 26 -25.44 5.34 18.73
N LEU A 27 -25.01 6.22 19.64
CA LEU A 27 -23.72 6.91 19.54
C LEU A 27 -22.53 5.94 19.65
N ILE A 28 -22.62 4.93 20.53
CA ILE A 28 -21.60 3.89 20.66
C ILE A 28 -21.49 3.09 19.35
N TRP A 29 -22.62 2.75 18.73
CA TRP A 29 -22.63 1.96 17.49
C TRP A 29 -21.91 2.67 16.33
N LEU A 30 -22.06 4.01 16.23
CA LEU A 30 -21.38 4.82 15.21
C LEU A 30 -19.85 4.81 15.35
N GLY A 31 -19.31 4.65 16.57
CA GLY A 31 -17.87 4.59 16.80
C GLY A 31 -17.29 3.18 16.72
N VAL A 32 -18.01 2.18 17.22
CA VAL A 32 -17.48 0.81 17.36
C VAL A 32 -17.40 0.07 16.03
N VAL A 33 -18.42 0.19 15.16
CA VAL A 33 -18.44 -0.50 13.86
C VAL A 33 -17.26 -0.13 12.96
N PRO A 34 -16.97 1.16 12.68
CA PRO A 34 -15.85 1.50 11.82
C PRO A 34 -14.50 1.11 12.44
N TRP A 35 -14.40 1.10 13.77
CA TRP A 35 -13.19 0.64 14.46
C TRP A 35 -12.94 -0.86 14.27
N ILE A 36 -13.97 -1.70 14.43
CA ILE A 36 -13.87 -3.14 14.19
C ILE A 36 -13.52 -3.43 12.73
N GLN A 37 -14.17 -2.76 11.78
CA GLN A 37 -13.88 -2.93 10.35
C GLN A 37 -12.43 -2.57 10.01
N ASN A 38 -11.89 -1.48 10.58
CA ASN A 38 -10.50 -1.10 10.39
C ASN A 38 -9.50 -2.15 10.92
N ILE A 39 -9.81 -2.78 12.06
CA ILE A 39 -8.97 -3.86 12.62
C ILE A 39 -8.99 -5.08 11.70
N MET A 40 -10.17 -5.49 11.24
CA MET A 40 -10.30 -6.63 10.33
C MET A 40 -9.58 -6.40 9.01
N ASN A 41 -9.70 -5.21 8.43
CA ASN A 41 -9.05 -4.88 7.15
C ASN A 41 -7.52 -4.91 7.28
N ARG A 42 -6.97 -4.47 8.41
CA ARG A 42 -5.52 -4.60 8.70
C ARG A 42 -5.09 -6.06 8.82
N GLY A 43 -5.85 -6.89 9.54
CA GLY A 43 -5.53 -8.32 9.68
C GLY A 43 -5.57 -9.06 8.34
N LYS A 44 -6.57 -8.79 7.50
CA LYS A 44 -6.61 -9.31 6.12
C LYS A 44 -5.43 -8.81 5.28
N ALA A 45 -5.12 -7.52 5.36
CA ALA A 45 -4.02 -6.94 4.60
C ALA A 45 -2.67 -7.56 4.99
N GLU A 46 -2.45 -7.83 6.28
CA GLU A 46 -1.25 -8.51 6.78
C GLU A 46 -1.12 -9.92 6.21
N GLN A 47 -2.21 -10.69 6.17
CA GLN A 47 -2.21 -12.02 5.56
C GLN A 47 -1.88 -11.97 4.06
N VAL A 48 -2.49 -11.04 3.31
CA VAL A 48 -2.21 -10.87 1.88
C VAL A 48 -0.78 -10.37 1.67
N CYS A 49 -0.26 -9.53 2.57
CA CYS A 49 1.13 -9.05 2.52
C CYS A 49 2.13 -10.19 2.69
N ILE A 50 1.92 -11.14 3.60
CA ILE A 50 2.81 -12.29 3.75
C ILE A 50 2.92 -13.07 2.43
N THR A 51 1.79 -13.35 1.80
CA THR A 51 1.74 -14.02 0.48
C THR A 51 2.42 -13.17 -0.60
N ALA A 52 2.10 -11.88 -0.67
CA ALA A 52 2.66 -10.98 -1.69
C ALA A 52 4.18 -10.85 -1.56
N THR A 53 4.69 -10.71 -0.33
CA THR A 53 6.12 -10.60 -0.02
C THR A 53 6.86 -11.88 -0.37
N ALA A 54 6.28 -13.06 -0.10
CA ALA A 54 6.90 -14.33 -0.48
C ALA A 54 6.95 -14.57 -2.01
N ASN A 55 6.12 -13.86 -2.78
CA ASN A 55 5.96 -14.06 -4.22
C ASN A 55 6.50 -12.91 -5.08
N LEU A 56 7.18 -11.91 -4.51
CA LEU A 56 7.71 -10.78 -5.26
C LEU A 56 9.22 -10.66 -5.07
N GLU A 57 9.96 -10.89 -6.14
CA GLU A 57 11.42 -11.06 -6.13
C GLU A 57 12.09 -10.15 -7.17
N ILE A 58 13.32 -9.72 -6.92
CA ILE A 58 14.16 -9.01 -7.88
C ILE A 58 14.99 -10.03 -8.66
N ASN A 59 14.75 -10.10 -9.97
CA ASN A 59 15.57 -10.93 -10.84
C ASN A 59 16.88 -10.20 -11.19
N THR A 60 18.02 -10.71 -10.71
CA THR A 60 19.36 -10.18 -11.01
C THR A 60 20.08 -10.94 -12.12
N GLU A 61 19.59 -12.11 -12.54
CA GLU A 61 20.28 -13.01 -13.47
C GLU A 61 20.35 -12.47 -14.91
N ARG A 62 19.40 -11.61 -15.30
CA ARG A 62 19.28 -11.10 -16.69
C ARG A 62 20.13 -9.86 -16.98
N ASN A 63 20.99 -9.41 -16.06
CA ASN A 63 21.81 -8.18 -16.18
C ASN A 63 21.00 -6.90 -16.49
N LEU A 64 19.70 -6.89 -16.17
CA LEU A 64 18.82 -5.71 -16.33
C LEU A 64 18.54 -5.00 -15.00
N THR A 65 18.94 -5.60 -13.87
CA THR A 65 18.86 -4.99 -12.55
C THR A 65 20.18 -4.32 -12.25
N TYR A 66 20.32 -3.06 -12.64
CA TYR A 66 21.62 -2.47 -12.88
C TYR A 66 21.56 -0.93 -12.95
N PHE A 67 22.64 -0.23 -12.59
CA PHE A 67 22.70 1.25 -12.67
C PHE A 67 23.43 1.73 -13.92
N TYR A 68 22.71 2.44 -14.79
CA TYR A 68 23.26 3.06 -16.00
C TYR A 68 23.76 4.48 -15.69
N ASP A 69 25.07 4.62 -15.47
CA ASP A 69 25.66 5.90 -15.07
C ASP A 69 25.57 6.98 -16.16
N SER A 70 25.60 6.57 -17.43
CA SER A 70 25.54 7.47 -18.59
C SER A 70 24.16 8.13 -18.77
N SER A 71 23.08 7.38 -18.56
CA SER A 71 21.69 7.87 -18.66
C SER A 71 21.09 8.28 -17.32
N LYS A 72 21.78 8.01 -16.20
CA LYS A 72 21.26 8.16 -14.83
C LYS A 72 19.96 7.41 -14.64
N GLU A 73 19.92 6.17 -15.11
CA GLU A 73 18.77 5.27 -14.99
C GLU A 73 19.12 4.04 -14.13
N VAL A 74 18.17 3.58 -13.32
CA VAL A 74 18.26 2.29 -12.62
C VAL A 74 17.26 1.34 -13.27
N GLY A 75 17.76 0.24 -13.81
CA GLY A 75 16.95 -0.89 -14.24
C GLY A 75 16.64 -1.78 -13.04
N VAL A 76 15.40 -2.22 -12.91
CA VAL A 76 14.96 -3.15 -11.86
C VAL A 76 14.03 -4.17 -12.49
N THR A 77 14.43 -5.43 -12.51
CA THR A 77 13.57 -6.51 -13.01
C THR A 77 12.84 -7.14 -11.84
N VAL A 78 11.52 -6.99 -11.82
CA VAL A 78 10.65 -7.54 -10.78
C VAL A 78 9.93 -8.75 -11.34
N LYS A 79 10.07 -9.88 -10.64
CA LYS A 79 9.42 -11.14 -10.94
C LYS A 79 8.31 -11.38 -9.93
N ARG A 80 7.15 -11.82 -10.42
CA ARG A 80 6.05 -12.26 -9.58
C ARG A 80 5.89 -13.77 -9.68
N GLY A 81 5.77 -14.42 -8.53
CA GLY A 81 5.46 -15.83 -8.38
C GLY A 81 4.09 -16.21 -8.92
N GLY A 82 3.75 -17.49 -8.78
CA GLY A 82 2.52 -18.05 -9.33
C GLY A 82 1.29 -17.91 -8.44
N GLU A 83 1.45 -17.49 -7.18
CA GLU A 83 0.31 -17.33 -6.28
C GLU A 83 -0.49 -16.07 -6.59
N GLU A 84 -1.81 -16.22 -6.60
CA GLU A 84 -2.74 -15.13 -6.84
C GLU A 84 -2.91 -14.29 -5.57
N PHE A 85 -2.82 -12.97 -5.74
CA PHE A 85 -3.11 -11.99 -4.70
C PHE A 85 -3.51 -10.65 -5.33
N ASP A 86 -4.29 -9.87 -4.59
CA ASP A 86 -4.81 -8.57 -5.03
C ASP A 86 -3.73 -7.48 -4.99
N ALA A 87 -2.80 -7.56 -5.94
CA ALA A 87 -1.74 -6.59 -6.14
C ALA A 87 -2.31 -5.29 -6.72
N ALA A 88 -2.20 -4.20 -5.97
CA ALA A 88 -2.57 -2.86 -6.42
C ALA A 88 -1.37 -2.11 -7.02
N GLY A 89 -0.15 -2.51 -6.67
CA GLY A 89 1.06 -1.82 -7.06
C GLY A 89 2.32 -2.48 -6.51
N ILE A 90 3.46 -1.88 -6.84
CA ILE A 90 4.78 -2.24 -6.34
C ILE A 90 5.49 -0.94 -5.98
N GLN A 91 6.10 -0.92 -4.81
CA GLN A 91 6.96 0.15 -4.38
C GLN A 91 8.42 -0.25 -4.61
N ILE A 92 9.15 0.56 -5.38
CA ILE A 92 10.59 0.40 -5.59
C ILE A 92 11.30 1.49 -4.79
N ILE A 93 12.23 1.08 -3.94
CA ILE A 93 13.01 1.95 -3.07
C ILE A 93 14.46 1.84 -3.51
N ILE A 94 15.03 2.95 -3.95
CA ILE A 94 16.45 3.03 -4.34
C ILE A 94 17.19 3.73 -3.22
N PHE A 95 18.30 3.14 -2.77
CA PHE A 95 19.19 3.68 -1.76
C PHE A 95 20.50 4.11 -2.42
N GLY A 96 21.10 5.18 -1.91
CA GLY A 96 22.41 5.65 -2.34
C GLY A 96 23.07 6.56 -1.32
N ASP A 97 24.24 7.09 -1.69
CA ASP A 97 25.03 7.96 -0.82
C ASP A 97 24.29 9.29 -0.58
N GLY A 98 23.61 9.37 0.57
CA GLY A 98 22.87 10.57 1.02
C GLY A 98 21.37 10.38 1.23
N GLY A 99 20.80 9.21 0.91
CA GLY A 99 19.40 8.92 1.24
C GLY A 99 18.76 7.83 0.38
N SER A 100 17.43 7.78 0.42
CA SER A 100 16.62 6.88 -0.40
C SER A 100 15.51 7.62 -1.12
N LYS A 101 15.06 7.05 -2.23
CA LYS A 101 13.89 7.50 -2.98
C LYS A 101 12.98 6.35 -3.33
N THR A 102 11.70 6.64 -3.23
CA THR A 102 10.64 5.66 -3.34
C THR A 102 9.76 6.00 -4.53
N TYR A 103 9.54 5.03 -5.39
CA TYR A 103 8.67 5.12 -6.57
C TYR A 103 7.57 4.07 -6.44
N THR A 104 6.32 4.51 -6.34
CA THR A 104 5.17 3.60 -6.26
C THR A 104 4.56 3.41 -7.63
N ILE A 105 4.74 2.24 -8.19
CA ILE A 105 4.18 1.79 -9.47
C ILE A 105 2.78 1.25 -9.18
N GLU A 106 1.77 1.78 -9.87
CA GLU A 106 0.40 1.29 -9.77
C GLU A 106 -0.14 0.97 -11.16
N GLU A 107 -1.00 -0.05 -11.25
CA GLU A 107 -1.60 -0.46 -12.51
C GLU A 107 -2.35 0.70 -13.18
N GLY A 108 -2.05 0.95 -14.46
CA GLY A 108 -2.71 1.97 -15.28
C GLY A 108 -2.31 3.41 -14.99
N LYS A 109 -1.42 3.67 -14.02
CA LYS A 109 -0.92 5.03 -13.73
C LYS A 109 0.36 5.34 -14.50
N SER A 110 0.63 6.62 -14.74
CA SER A 110 1.87 7.08 -15.36
C SER A 110 2.76 7.80 -14.35
N LEU A 111 4.06 7.57 -14.41
CA LEU A 111 5.07 8.36 -13.69
C LEU A 111 6.07 8.92 -14.70
N GLN A 112 6.43 10.19 -14.53
CA GLN A 112 7.36 10.87 -15.47
C GLN A 112 8.78 10.29 -15.43
N LYS A 113 9.19 9.74 -14.28
CA LYS A 113 10.54 9.19 -14.05
C LYS A 113 10.61 7.67 -14.10
N VAL A 114 9.49 6.98 -14.38
CA VAL A 114 9.46 5.51 -14.44
C VAL A 114 8.86 5.08 -15.77
N LYS A 115 9.47 4.10 -16.42
CA LYS A 115 8.95 3.45 -17.63
C LYS A 115 9.11 1.94 -17.50
N VAL A 116 8.27 1.18 -18.19
CA VAL A 116 8.57 -0.23 -18.47
C VAL A 116 9.64 -0.28 -19.55
N TYR A 117 10.57 -1.23 -19.47
CA TYR A 117 11.62 -1.40 -20.46
C TYR A 117 11.03 -1.50 -21.87
N GLY A 118 11.60 -0.74 -22.81
CA GLY A 118 11.11 -0.64 -24.19
C GLY A 118 9.95 0.34 -24.43
N LEU A 119 9.40 0.98 -23.40
CA LEU A 119 8.36 2.02 -23.52
C LEU A 119 8.91 3.43 -23.27
N ALA A 120 8.11 4.45 -23.54
CA ALA A 120 8.44 5.85 -23.25
C ALA A 120 8.11 6.24 -21.79
N TYR A 121 8.82 7.25 -21.27
CA TYR A 121 8.51 7.87 -20.00
C TYR A 121 7.13 8.54 -20.01
N GLY A 122 6.43 8.53 -18.87
CA GLY A 122 5.07 9.05 -18.77
C GLY A 122 4.00 8.17 -19.43
N GLY A 123 4.35 6.98 -19.91
CA GLY A 123 3.39 5.97 -20.36
C GLY A 123 2.66 5.28 -19.20
N ASN A 124 1.63 4.50 -19.52
CA ASN A 124 0.92 3.68 -18.54
C ASN A 124 1.85 2.59 -18.00
N LEU A 125 1.96 2.54 -16.68
CA LEU A 125 2.66 1.50 -15.97
C LEU A 125 1.73 0.32 -15.76
N SER A 126 2.31 -0.87 -15.75
CA SER A 126 1.61 -2.09 -15.39
C SER A 126 2.48 -2.91 -14.45
N ILE A 127 1.84 -3.62 -13.53
CA ILE A 127 2.50 -4.56 -12.62
C ILE A 127 2.66 -5.93 -13.31
N PRO A 128 3.60 -6.78 -12.88
CA PRO A 128 3.71 -8.14 -13.37
C PRO A 128 2.49 -8.96 -12.93
N LYS A 129 1.93 -9.74 -13.85
CA LYS A 129 0.91 -10.76 -13.53
C LYS A 129 1.56 -12.00 -12.90
N ALA A 130 0.74 -12.94 -12.44
CA ALA A 130 1.24 -14.20 -11.90
C ALA A 130 2.16 -14.90 -12.92
N ASN A 131 3.32 -15.36 -12.46
CA ASN A 131 4.39 -15.94 -13.28
C ASN A 131 4.94 -15.02 -14.39
N GLU A 132 4.77 -13.71 -14.27
CA GLU A 132 5.34 -12.71 -15.18
C GLU A 132 6.51 -11.99 -14.51
N GLU A 133 7.45 -11.50 -15.33
CA GLU A 133 8.46 -10.54 -14.91
C GLU A 133 8.39 -9.28 -15.76
N LYS A 134 8.67 -8.14 -15.14
CA LYS A 134 8.77 -6.85 -15.84
C LYS A 134 9.99 -6.08 -15.37
N THR A 135 10.68 -5.47 -16.32
CA THR A 135 11.78 -4.56 -16.04
C THR A 135 11.27 -3.13 -16.05
N TYR A 136 11.53 -2.41 -14.97
CA TYR A 136 11.27 -0.99 -14.84
C TYR A 136 12.57 -0.22 -14.95
N MET A 137 12.54 0.87 -15.70
CA MET A 137 13.66 1.81 -15.82
C MET A 137 13.27 3.10 -15.11
N ILE A 138 14.06 3.49 -14.13
CA ILE A 138 13.80 4.63 -13.26
C ILE A 138 14.87 5.68 -13.49
N ASN A 139 14.48 6.87 -13.94
CA ASN A 139 15.38 8.00 -14.06
C ASN A 139 15.61 8.64 -12.68
N ILE A 140 16.84 8.57 -12.18
CA ILE A 140 17.22 9.08 -10.86
C ILE A 140 17.88 10.46 -10.91
N THR A 141 17.81 11.15 -12.06
CA THR A 141 18.41 12.48 -12.22
C THR A 141 17.84 13.46 -11.20
N GLY A 142 18.72 14.05 -10.39
CA GLY A 142 18.38 14.98 -9.31
C GLY A 142 17.81 14.34 -8.04
N ASP A 143 17.65 13.01 -8.01
CA ASP A 143 17.07 12.29 -6.88
C ASP A 143 18.15 11.60 -6.02
N ILE A 144 19.03 10.82 -6.66
CA ILE A 144 20.12 10.08 -6.01
C ILE A 144 21.36 10.16 -6.91
N THR A 145 22.52 10.46 -6.34
CA THR A 145 23.76 10.65 -7.11
C THR A 145 24.44 9.33 -7.46
N LEU A 146 24.50 8.40 -6.50
CA LEU A 146 25.13 7.09 -6.65
C LEU A 146 24.25 6.04 -5.96
N PRO A 147 23.40 5.32 -6.71
CA PRO A 147 22.57 4.27 -6.15
C PRO A 147 23.43 3.03 -5.86
N THR A 148 23.20 2.38 -4.72
CA THR A 148 23.97 1.23 -4.25
C THR A 148 23.10 0.01 -4.01
N GLU A 149 21.84 0.22 -3.62
CA GLU A 149 20.87 -0.84 -3.33
C GLU A 149 19.51 -0.47 -3.90
N VAL A 150 18.76 -1.48 -4.33
CA VAL A 150 17.34 -1.38 -4.62
C VAL A 150 16.57 -2.40 -3.80
N SER A 151 15.42 -1.99 -3.29
CA SER A 151 14.46 -2.84 -2.59
C SER A 151 13.10 -2.73 -3.25
N ILE A 152 12.32 -3.78 -3.16
CA ILE A 152 10.93 -3.78 -3.62
C ILE A 152 9.99 -4.17 -2.48
N ALA A 153 8.79 -3.60 -2.47
CA ALA A 153 7.73 -3.93 -1.54
C ALA A 153 6.38 -3.98 -2.29
N PRO A 154 5.56 -5.01 -2.11
CA PRO A 154 4.25 -5.07 -2.73
C PRO A 154 3.28 -4.04 -2.11
N VAL A 155 2.36 -3.55 -2.92
CA VAL A 155 1.20 -2.77 -2.46
C VAL A 155 -0.05 -3.58 -2.78
N VAL A 156 -0.80 -3.96 -1.74
CA VAL A 156 -1.99 -4.80 -1.86
C VAL A 156 -3.25 -3.97 -1.63
N SER A 157 -4.38 -4.39 -2.21
CA SER A 157 -5.68 -3.78 -1.92
C SER A 157 -6.58 -4.73 -1.15
N VAL A 158 -7.14 -4.25 -0.03
CA VAL A 158 -8.17 -4.95 0.73
C VAL A 158 -9.34 -3.99 0.90
N ASP A 159 -10.53 -4.41 0.44
CA ASP A 159 -11.77 -3.65 0.57
C ASP A 159 -11.62 -2.19 0.08
N SER A 160 -10.97 -2.00 -1.08
CA SER A 160 -10.63 -0.70 -1.71
C SER A 160 -9.62 0.18 -0.97
N THR A 161 -9.05 -0.30 0.13
CA THR A 161 -7.96 0.38 0.84
C THR A 161 -6.63 -0.21 0.38
N LYS A 162 -5.62 0.63 0.16
CA LYS A 162 -4.28 0.20 -0.23
C LYS A 162 -3.37 0.10 0.99
N PHE A 163 -2.60 -0.97 1.06
CA PHE A 163 -1.62 -1.22 2.11
C PHE A 163 -0.26 -1.50 1.46
N THR A 164 0.77 -0.79 1.92
CA THR A 164 2.15 -1.10 1.55
C THR A 164 2.66 -2.17 2.52
N CYS A 165 3.11 -3.28 1.96
CA CYS A 165 3.69 -4.38 2.73
C CYS A 165 5.15 -4.09 3.10
N GLU A 166 5.75 -4.98 3.89
CA GLU A 166 7.19 -4.94 4.13
C GLU A 166 8.00 -5.22 2.85
N ILE A 167 9.28 -4.89 2.89
CA ILE A 167 10.21 -5.14 1.78
C ILE A 167 10.26 -6.65 1.51
N SER A 168 9.98 -7.03 0.27
CA SER A 168 9.98 -8.43 -0.15
C SER A 168 11.37 -8.91 -0.53
N ASP A 169 12.12 -8.09 -1.27
CA ASP A 169 13.44 -8.44 -1.72
C ASP A 169 14.34 -7.21 -1.90
N LYS A 170 15.65 -7.46 -1.88
CA LYS A 170 16.71 -6.46 -2.00
C LYS A 170 17.82 -6.95 -2.90
N ALA A 171 18.32 -6.07 -3.76
CA ALA A 171 19.47 -6.33 -4.61
C ALA A 171 20.47 -5.17 -4.55
N THR A 172 21.76 -5.53 -4.50
CA THR A 172 22.84 -4.56 -4.68
C THR A 172 22.92 -4.16 -6.15
N LEU A 173 23.00 -2.86 -6.40
CA LEU A 173 23.20 -2.34 -7.74
C LEU A 173 24.70 -2.26 -8.02
N THR A 174 25.14 -2.95 -9.07
CA THR A 174 26.50 -2.80 -9.59
C THR A 174 26.58 -1.58 -10.52
N LYS A 175 27.81 -1.11 -10.78
CA LYS A 175 28.17 -0.08 -11.78
C LYS A 175 28.71 -0.74 -13.07
N GLY A 176 28.51 -0.12 -14.25
CA GLY A 176 28.64 -0.70 -15.59
C GLY A 176 27.98 0.20 -16.61
#